data_AF-A0A957GBL8-F1
#
_entry.id   AF-A0A957GBL8-F1
#
_cell.length_a   1.000
_cell.length_b   1.000
_cell.length_c   1.000
_cell.angle_alpha   90.00
_cell.angle_beta   90.00
_cell.angle_gamma   90.00
#
_symmetry.space_group_name_H-M   'P 1'
#
loop_
_entity.id
_entity.type
_entity.pdbx_description
1 polymer ?
#
loop_
_entity_poly.entity_id
_entity_poly.type
_entity_poly.pdbx_seq_one_letter_code
_entity_poly.pdbx_strand_id
1 'polypeptide(L)'
;MTATADIGLIGLAVMGQNLVLNMNDHSFTVVVYNRTTSKVDEFLANEAQGTRVIGAHTIAELVAHLKRPRRVMMMIKAGPAVDAIIEQLLPHLEAGDIIIDGGNSLYTDTARRTDYLE
;
A
#
# COMPACT_ATOMS: atom_id res chain seq x y z
N MET A 1 -6.33 -12.21 12.83
CA MET A 1 -5.15 -11.40 13.22
C MET A 1 -5.66 -10.10 13.81
N THR A 2 -4.99 -9.53 14.80
CA THR A 2 -5.32 -8.20 15.32
C THR A 2 -4.72 -7.16 14.38
N ALA A 3 -5.54 -6.25 13.85
CA ALA A 3 -5.08 -5.18 12.97
C ALA A 3 -4.20 -4.18 13.73
N THR A 4 -2.96 -3.99 13.30
CA THR A 4 -1.96 -3.17 13.98
C THR A 4 -1.38 -2.06 13.10
N ALA A 5 -1.48 -2.16 11.78
CA ALA A 5 -0.93 -1.19 10.85
C ALA A 5 -1.85 0.02 10.65
N ASP A 6 -1.24 1.21 10.61
CA ASP A 6 -1.94 2.50 10.41
C ASP A 6 -2.15 2.81 8.93
N ILE A 7 -1.28 2.30 8.06
CA ILE A 7 -1.32 2.52 6.61
C ILE A 7 -0.66 1.36 5.87
N GLY A 8 -1.18 1.07 4.68
CA GLY A 8 -0.63 0.08 3.76
C GLY A 8 0.07 0.77 2.61
N LEU A 9 1.22 0.26 2.18
CA LEU A 9 1.93 0.75 1.00
C LEU A 9 2.16 -0.37 -0.01
N ILE A 10 1.68 -0.16 -1.23
CA ILE A 10 1.85 -1.07 -2.37
C ILE A 10 2.90 -0.49 -3.31
N GLY A 11 4.00 -1.22 -3.52
CA GLY A 11 5.08 -0.84 -4.42
C GLY A 11 6.38 -0.48 -3.69
N LEU A 12 7.32 -1.42 -3.66
CA LEU A 12 8.62 -1.28 -3.01
C LEU A 12 9.75 -0.98 -4.00
N ALA A 13 9.55 0.03 -4.84
CA ALA A 13 10.67 0.70 -5.51
C ALA A 13 11.36 1.68 -4.53
N VAL A 14 12.46 2.29 -4.93
CA VAL A 14 13.24 3.22 -4.08
C VAL A 14 12.37 4.30 -3.44
N MET A 15 11.45 4.91 -4.21
CA MET A 15 10.54 5.93 -3.69
C MET A 15 9.58 5.37 -2.63
N GLY A 16 9.01 4.19 -2.87
CA GLY A 16 8.11 3.53 -1.91
C GLY A 16 8.82 3.13 -0.63
N GLN A 17 10.01 2.54 -0.74
CA GLN A 17 10.83 2.17 0.43
C GLN A 17 11.15 3.38 1.30
N ASN A 18 11.61 4.48 0.70
CA ASN A 18 11.92 5.70 1.45
C ASN A 18 10.69 6.30 2.15
N LEU A 19 9.52 6.23 1.50
CA LEU A 19 8.28 6.71 2.10
C LEU A 19 7.84 5.85 3.28
N VAL A 20 7.98 4.52 3.18
CA VAL A 20 7.72 3.59 4.30
C VAL A 20 8.62 3.90 5.48
N LEU A 21 9.93 4.09 5.24
CA LEU A 21 10.89 4.41 6.30
C LEU A 21 10.58 5.76 6.95
N ASN A 22 10.25 6.77 6.13
CA ASN A 22 9.83 8.08 6.64
C ASN A 22 8.60 7.98 7.55
N MET A 23 7.57 7.22 7.16
CA MET A 23 6.39 7.00 8.00
C MET A 23 6.72 6.24 9.29
N ASN A 24 7.58 5.22 9.19
CA ASN A 24 8.03 4.47 10.36
C ASN A 24 8.78 5.35 11.37
N ASP A 25 9.64 6.27 10.90
CA ASP A 25 10.36 7.24 11.74
C ASP A 25 9.40 8.19 12.47
N HIS A 26 8.27 8.51 11.83
CA HIS A 26 7.20 9.34 12.41
C HIS A 26 6.17 8.53 13.20
N SER A 27 6.59 7.41 13.79
CA SER A 27 5.79 6.60 14.71
C SER A 27 4.61 5.84 14.10
N PHE A 28 4.45 5.77 12.78
CA PHE A 28 3.43 4.94 12.12
C PHE A 28 3.87 3.49 11.94
N THR A 29 2.94 2.54 12.08
CA THR A 29 3.14 1.14 11.68
C THR A 29 2.66 0.97 10.24
N VAL A 30 3.56 0.59 9.34
CA VAL A 30 3.27 0.45 7.91
C VAL A 30 3.28 -1.03 7.52
N VAL A 31 2.23 -1.49 6.84
CA VAL A 31 2.25 -2.80 6.16
C VAL A 31 2.59 -2.62 4.69
N VAL A 32 3.54 -3.39 4.18
CA VAL A 32 4.03 -3.27 2.81
C VAL A 32 3.70 -4.49 1.99
N TYR A 33 3.38 -4.25 0.72
CA TYR A 33 3.19 -5.30 -0.27
C TYR A 33 3.86 -4.91 -1.58
N ASN A 34 4.36 -5.91 -2.29
CA ASN A 34 4.85 -5.75 -3.64
C ASN A 34 4.52 -7.01 -4.46
N ARG A 35 4.16 -6.84 -5.74
CA ARG A 35 3.78 -7.95 -6.63
C ARG A 35 4.86 -9.04 -6.70
N THR A 36 6.12 -8.64 -6.72
CA THR A 36 7.26 -9.56 -6.53
C THR A 36 7.54 -9.64 -5.04
N THR A 37 7.10 -10.72 -4.41
CA THR A 37 7.14 -10.90 -2.95
C THR A 37 8.55 -10.94 -2.39
N SER A 38 9.54 -11.43 -3.13
CA SER A 38 10.95 -11.42 -2.68
C SER A 38 11.44 -10.01 -2.33
N LYS A 39 10.91 -8.96 -2.98
CA LYS A 39 11.24 -7.56 -2.63
C LYS A 39 10.73 -7.14 -1.25
N VAL A 40 9.65 -7.75 -0.78
CA VAL A 40 9.15 -7.53 0.59
C VAL A 40 10.14 -8.13 1.58
N ASP A 41 10.53 -9.38 1.36
CA ASP A 41 11.47 -10.10 2.22
C ASP A 41 12.85 -9.40 2.24
N GLU A 42 13.36 -9.00 1.07
CA GLU A 42 14.60 -8.23 0.95
C GLU A 42 14.55 -6.91 1.71
N PHE A 43 13.46 -6.15 1.57
CA PHE A 43 13.30 -4.86 2.25
C PHE A 43 13.24 -5.02 3.77
N LEU A 44 12.51 -6.01 4.28
CA LEU A 44 12.43 -6.30 5.72
C LEU A 44 13.76 -6.79 6.31
N ALA A 45 14.53 -7.55 5.53
CA ALA A 45 15.83 -8.07 5.96
C ALA A 45 16.93 -7.00 5.94
N ASN A 46 16.76 -5.94 5.15
CA ASN A 46 17.76 -4.89 4.95
C ASN A 46 17.26 -3.53 5.47
N GLU A 47 16.71 -2.67 4.61
CA GLU A 47 16.46 -1.26 4.92
C GLU A 47 15.43 -1.06 6.05
N ALA A 48 14.46 -1.97 6.17
CA ALA A 48 13.46 -1.96 7.24
C ALA A 48 13.83 -2.86 8.44
N GLN A 49 15.06 -3.38 8.50
CA GLN A 49 15.49 -4.23 9.61
C GLN A 49 15.43 -3.46 10.95
N GLY A 50 14.78 -4.06 11.96
CA GLY A 50 14.62 -3.45 13.28
C GLY A 50 13.55 -2.34 13.35
N THR A 51 12.79 -2.11 12.27
CA THR A 51 11.67 -1.17 12.25
C THR A 51 10.35 -1.84 12.67
N ARG A 52 9.26 -1.08 12.68
CA ARG A 52 7.89 -1.58 12.94
C ARG A 52 7.14 -1.90 11.64
N VAL A 53 7.84 -2.02 10.52
CA VAL A 53 7.24 -2.35 9.23
C VAL A 53 6.83 -3.82 9.20
N ILE A 54 5.64 -4.09 8.67
CA ILE A 54 5.08 -5.43 8.50
C ILE A 54 5.11 -5.76 7.01
N GLY A 55 5.58 -6.94 6.62
CA GLY A 55 5.46 -7.42 5.24
C GLY A 55 4.20 -8.25 5.05
N ALA A 56 3.57 -8.08 3.90
CA ALA A 56 2.50 -8.95 3.42
C ALA A 56 2.89 -9.56 2.07
N HIS A 57 2.50 -10.80 1.84
CA HIS A 57 2.76 -11.55 0.61
C HIS A 57 1.52 -11.60 -0.31
N THR A 58 0.37 -11.16 0.19
CA THR A 58 -0.88 -11.02 -0.59
C THR A 58 -1.61 -9.71 -0.25
N ILE A 59 -2.48 -9.26 -1.15
CA ILE A 59 -3.32 -8.08 -0.91
C ILE A 59 -4.31 -8.33 0.23
N ALA A 60 -4.88 -9.53 0.30
CA ALA A 60 -5.76 -9.92 1.41
C ALA A 60 -5.06 -9.82 2.77
N GLU A 61 -3.80 -10.27 2.84
CA GLU A 61 -2.97 -10.15 4.04
C GLU A 61 -2.65 -8.69 4.38
N LEU A 62 -2.25 -7.89 3.39
CA LEU A 62 -2.03 -6.45 3.57
C LEU A 62 -3.28 -5.80 4.19
N VAL A 63 -4.44 -6.06 3.63
CA VAL A 63 -5.72 -5.49 4.09
C VAL A 63 -6.12 -6.01 5.47
N ALA A 64 -5.79 -7.25 5.81
CA ALA A 64 -6.06 -7.84 7.12
C ALA A 64 -5.24 -7.21 8.26
N HIS A 65 -4.07 -6.64 7.96
CA HIS A 65 -3.23 -5.94 8.94
C HIS A 65 -3.67 -4.50 9.23
N LEU A 66 -4.50 -3.91 8.36
CA LEU A 66 -4.87 -2.49 8.44
C LEU A 66 -5.97 -2.22 9.46
N LYS A 67 -5.75 -1.20 10.28
CA LYS A 67 -6.79 -0.58 11.11
C LYS A 67 -7.85 0.05 10.21
N ARG A 68 -9.10 0.10 10.70
CA ARG A 68 -10.22 0.76 10.02
C ARG A 68 -10.32 2.24 10.45
N PRO A 69 -10.73 3.17 9.57
CA PRO A 69 -10.86 2.99 8.12
C PRO A 69 -9.49 2.73 7.49
N ARG A 70 -9.43 1.77 6.56
CA ARG A 70 -8.19 1.30 5.96
C ARG A 70 -7.64 2.37 5.04
N ARG A 71 -6.31 2.51 5.03
CA ARG A 71 -5.61 3.49 4.20
C ARG A 71 -4.58 2.74 3.37
N VAL A 72 -4.74 2.74 2.05
CA VAL A 72 -3.84 2.02 1.14
C VAL A 72 -3.24 3.01 0.14
N MET A 73 -1.93 3.20 0.22
CA MET A 73 -1.16 4.04 -0.68
C MET A 73 -0.47 3.22 -1.76
N MET A 74 -0.64 3.61 -3.02
CA MET A 74 -0.05 2.96 -4.18
C MET A 74 1.11 3.81 -4.72
N MET A 75 2.31 3.23 -4.73
CA MET A 75 3.54 3.81 -5.25
C MET A 75 4.06 2.95 -6.41
N ILE A 76 3.24 2.80 -7.45
CA ILE A 76 3.52 1.92 -8.60
C ILE A 76 3.48 2.68 -9.92
N LYS A 77 3.81 1.97 -11.01
CA LYS A 77 3.78 2.53 -12.36
C LYS A 77 2.37 3.04 -12.69
N ALA A 78 2.28 4.29 -13.12
CA ALA A 78 1.01 4.90 -13.56
C ALA A 78 0.35 4.15 -14.73
N GLY A 79 -0.96 4.35 -14.87
CA GLY A 79 -1.79 3.69 -15.89
C GLY A 79 -2.32 2.33 -15.43
N PRO A 80 -2.39 1.30 -16.31
CA PRO A 80 -3.15 0.08 -16.07
C PRO A 80 -2.75 -0.73 -14.83
N ALA A 81 -1.51 -0.57 -14.35
CA ALA A 81 -1.06 -1.27 -13.15
C ALA A 81 -1.78 -0.77 -11.89
N VAL A 82 -2.14 0.52 -11.83
CA VAL A 82 -2.95 1.10 -10.75
C VAL A 82 -4.36 0.54 -10.79
N ASP A 83 -5.01 0.55 -11.96
CA ASP A 83 -6.36 0.01 -12.10
C ASP A 83 -6.42 -1.48 -11.72
N ALA A 84 -5.42 -2.27 -12.12
CA ALA A 84 -5.35 -3.69 -11.75
C ALA A 84 -5.16 -3.92 -10.23
N ILE A 85 -4.52 -3.01 -9.50
CA ILE A 85 -4.39 -3.11 -8.04
C ILE A 85 -5.68 -2.68 -7.36
N ILE A 86 -6.35 -1.64 -7.87
CA ILE A 86 -7.68 -1.22 -7.38
C ILE A 86 -8.66 -2.40 -7.44
N GLU A 87 -8.76 -3.08 -8.57
CA GLU A 87 -9.65 -4.25 -8.72
C GLU A 87 -9.32 -5.40 -7.75
N GLN A 88 -8.04 -5.59 -7.41
CA GLN A 88 -7.65 -6.59 -6.41
C GLN A 88 -7.91 -6.14 -4.97
N LEU A 89 -7.95 -4.84 -4.70
CA LEU A 89 -8.26 -4.29 -3.38
C LEU A 89 -9.75 -4.33 -3.08
N LEU A 90 -10.61 -4.01 -4.06
CA LEU A 90 -12.05 -3.87 -3.89
C LEU A 90 -12.74 -5.02 -3.14
N PRO A 91 -12.45 -6.31 -3.39
CA PRO A 91 -13.07 -7.42 -2.64
C PRO A 91 -12.75 -7.46 -1.15
N HIS A 92 -11.75 -6.71 -0.69
CA HIS A 92 -11.24 -6.71 0.67
C HIS A 92 -11.51 -5.40 1.42
N LEU A 93 -11.95 -4.36 0.71
CA LEU A 93 -12.28 -3.06 1.29
C LEU A 93 -13.77 -2.97 1.64
N GLU A 94 -14.10 -2.00 2.50
CA GLU A 94 -15.48 -1.64 2.82
C GLU A 94 -15.69 -0.12 2.68
N ALA A 95 -16.96 0.31 2.68
CA ALA A 95 -17.30 1.72 2.55
C ALA A 95 -16.60 2.56 3.64
N GLY A 96 -15.95 3.65 3.22
CA GLY A 96 -15.16 4.54 4.08
C GLY A 96 -13.66 4.22 4.13
N ASP A 97 -13.21 3.11 3.53
CA ASP A 97 -11.79 2.86 3.29
C ASP A 97 -11.24 3.79 2.21
N ILE A 98 -9.94 4.05 2.24
CA ILE A 98 -9.26 5.11 1.48
C ILE A 98 -8.15 4.50 0.62
N ILE A 99 -8.24 4.73 -0.70
CA ILE A 99 -7.17 4.44 -1.66
C ILE A 99 -6.46 5.75 -2.03
N ILE A 100 -5.14 5.75 -1.99
CA ILE A 100 -4.28 6.91 -2.29
C ILE A 100 -3.37 6.54 -3.46
N ASP A 101 -3.52 7.19 -4.61
CA ASP A 101 -2.58 7.07 -5.73
C ASP A 101 -1.45 8.10 -5.56
N GLY A 102 -0.27 7.62 -5.17
CA GLY A 102 0.93 8.45 -4.98
C GLY A 102 1.87 8.45 -6.20
N GLY A 103 1.45 7.83 -7.31
CA GLY A 103 2.22 7.80 -8.55
C GLY A 103 2.07 9.08 -9.38
N ASN A 104 2.83 9.15 -10.48
CA ASN A 104 2.71 10.23 -11.48
C ASN A 104 1.57 9.95 -12.48
N SER A 105 0.37 9.69 -11.97
CA SER A 105 -0.79 9.37 -12.80
C SER A 105 -1.36 10.62 -13.48
N LEU A 106 -1.88 10.48 -14.70
CA LEU A 106 -2.54 11.59 -15.38
C LEU A 106 -3.84 11.94 -14.63
N TYR A 107 -4.10 13.23 -14.39
CA TYR A 107 -5.25 13.65 -13.58
C TYR A 107 -6.61 13.13 -14.09
N THR A 108 -6.75 12.89 -15.39
CA THR A 108 -7.97 12.30 -15.97
C THR A 108 -8.18 10.85 -15.55
N ASP A 109 -7.10 10.09 -15.32
CA ASP A 109 -7.20 8.76 -14.73
C ASP A 109 -7.66 8.84 -13.28
N THR A 110 -7.15 9.81 -12.52
CA THR A 110 -7.58 10.07 -11.14
C THR A 110 -9.07 10.40 -11.10
N ALA A 111 -9.55 11.34 -11.94
CA ALA A 111 -10.97 11.68 -12.01
C ALA A 111 -11.85 10.45 -12.32
N ARG A 112 -11.48 9.68 -13.35
CA ARG A 112 -12.18 8.43 -13.70
C ARG A 112 -12.21 7.42 -12.55
N ARG A 113 -11.12 7.30 -11.78
CA ARG A 113 -11.03 6.37 -10.64
C ARG A 113 -11.88 6.85 -9.47
N THR A 114 -11.88 8.14 -9.18
CA THR A 114 -12.75 8.74 -8.15
C THR A 114 -14.21 8.48 -8.50
N ASP A 115 -14.66 8.82 -9.72
CA ASP A 115 -16.04 8.61 -10.16
C ASP A 115 -16.47 7.13 -10.14
N TYR A 116 -15.53 6.19 -10.30
CA TYR A 116 -15.79 4.75 -10.26
C TYR A 116 -15.88 4.19 -8.83
N LEU A 117 -15.20 4.81 -7.88
CA LEU A 117 -15.06 4.31 -6.50
C LEU A 117 -16.05 4.97 -5.51
N GLU A 118 -16.67 6.09 -5.90
CA GLU A 118 -17.73 6.80 -5.15
C GLU A 118 -19.13 6.34 -5.55
#